data_AF-A0A833MQ43-F1
#
_entry.id   AF-A0A833MQ43-F1
#
_cell.length_a   1.000
_cell.length_b   1.000
_cell.length_c   1.000
_cell.angle_alpha   90.00
_cell.angle_beta   90.00
_cell.angle_gamma   90.00
#
_symmetry.space_group_name_H-M   'P 1'
#
loop_
_entity.id
_entity.type
_entity.pdbx_description
1 polymer ?
#
loop_
_entity_poly.entity_id
_entity_poly.type
_entity_poly.pdbx_seq_one_letter_code
_entity_poly.pdbx_strand_id
1 'polypeptide(L)'
;MARRDRYTADLFEVPQPAAPLPASMDYRSEVAALVGQVLKNADGDRYEIAARMGRLSGAEVSKYMLDAWASEARDAYNMPFYQAPVLETACDTHAFSNWMADKRGGRLLIGREALNAELGKLERLKEDAGKKIRELKKLMGELE
;
A
#
# COMPACT_ATOMS: atom_id res chain seq x y z
N MET A 1 34.90 17.96 -10.43
CA MET A 1 33.88 16.98 -10.85
C MET A 1 33.62 16.07 -9.65
N ALA A 2 32.48 16.23 -8.96
CA ALA A 2 32.23 15.52 -7.70
C ALA A 2 32.12 14.00 -7.95
N ARG A 3 32.89 13.22 -7.17
CA ARG A 3 32.92 11.76 -7.21
C ARG A 3 31.52 11.24 -6.86
N ARG A 4 30.85 10.57 -7.81
CA ARG A 4 29.54 9.92 -7.56
C ARG A 4 29.67 8.94 -6.40
N ASP A 5 28.86 9.14 -5.36
CA ASP A 5 28.69 8.22 -4.26
C ASP A 5 28.15 6.88 -4.81
N ARG A 6 28.83 5.77 -4.50
CA ARG A 6 28.45 4.42 -4.93
C ARG A 6 27.56 3.71 -3.91
N TYR A 7 27.40 4.28 -2.72
CA TYR A 7 26.64 3.71 -1.62
C TYR A 7 25.26 4.36 -1.46
N THR A 8 25.03 5.52 -2.08
CA THR A 8 23.69 6.06 -2.31
C THR A 8 23.13 5.54 -3.64
N ALA A 9 23.14 4.22 -3.84
CA ALA A 9 22.41 3.60 -4.94
C ALA A 9 20.92 3.58 -4.58
N ASP A 10 20.11 4.34 -5.32
CA ASP A 10 18.63 4.37 -5.29
C ASP A 10 17.99 4.42 -3.89
N LEU A 11 17.67 5.63 -3.42
CA LEU A 11 16.90 5.88 -2.20
C LEU A 11 15.41 5.49 -2.35
N PHE A 12 15.08 4.57 -3.25
CA PHE A 12 13.78 3.94 -3.37
C PHE A 12 13.89 2.54 -2.79
N GLU A 13 13.60 2.42 -1.50
CA GLU A 13 13.51 1.12 -0.83
C GLU A 13 12.36 0.32 -1.47
N VAL A 14 12.72 -0.65 -2.31
CA VAL A 14 11.76 -1.57 -2.92
C VAL A 14 11.32 -2.54 -1.82
N PRO A 15 10.04 -2.55 -1.41
CA PRO A 15 9.59 -3.46 -0.38
C PRO A 15 9.86 -4.89 -0.83
N GLN A 16 10.41 -5.69 0.08
CA GLN A 16 10.61 -7.12 -0.16
C GLN A 16 9.68 -7.89 0.78
N PRO A 17 9.00 -8.95 0.31
CA PRO A 17 8.24 -9.79 1.21
C PRO A 17 9.21 -10.43 2.21
N ALA A 18 8.81 -10.49 3.48
CA ALA A 18 9.59 -11.22 4.49
C ALA A 18 9.74 -12.70 4.08
N ALA A 19 10.87 -13.31 4.43
CA ALA A 19 11.09 -14.73 4.17
C ALA A 19 9.98 -15.58 4.85
N PRO A 20 9.34 -16.53 4.14
CA PRO A 20 8.27 -17.34 4.69
C PRO A 20 8.84 -18.45 5.60
N LEU A 21 9.21 -18.07 6.82
CA LEU A 21 9.70 -19.00 7.83
C LEU A 21 8.52 -19.66 8.56
N PRO A 22 8.68 -20.88 9.10
CA PRO A 22 7.66 -21.49 9.95
C PRO A 22 7.25 -20.53 11.09
N ALA A 23 5.94 -20.39 11.27
CA ALA A 23 5.32 -19.52 12.28
C ALA A 23 5.61 -17.99 12.16
N SER A 24 6.09 -17.49 11.00
CA SER A 24 6.38 -16.06 10.82
C SER A 24 5.22 -15.23 10.24
N MET A 25 4.05 -15.83 10.03
CA MET A 25 2.91 -15.21 9.33
C MET A 25 1.65 -15.09 10.20
N ASP A 26 1.83 -15.00 11.52
CA ASP A 26 0.75 -14.66 12.43
C ASP A 26 0.57 -13.15 12.50
N TYR A 27 -0.38 -12.64 11.71
CA TYR A 27 -0.63 -11.20 11.60
C TYR A 27 -1.78 -10.69 12.47
N ARG A 28 -2.33 -11.51 13.37
CA ARG A 28 -3.55 -11.13 14.12
C ARG A 28 -3.33 -9.87 14.97
N SER A 29 -2.21 -9.76 15.68
CA SER A 29 -1.88 -8.58 16.48
C SER A 29 -1.67 -7.33 15.61
N GLU A 30 -0.96 -7.46 14.48
CA GLU A 30 -0.78 -6.37 13.52
C GLU A 30 -2.12 -5.86 12.96
N VAL A 31 -3.03 -6.78 12.61
CA VAL A 31 -4.38 -6.43 12.14
C VAL A 31 -5.14 -5.68 13.24
N ALA A 32 -5.09 -6.14 14.49
CA ALA A 32 -5.77 -5.47 15.59
C ALA A 32 -5.23 -4.05 15.83
N ALA A 33 -3.91 -3.89 15.83
CA ALA A 33 -3.26 -2.59 15.90
C ALA A 33 -3.67 -1.67 14.74
N LEU A 34 -3.73 -2.22 13.51
CA LEU A 34 -4.14 -1.48 12.32
C LEU A 34 -5.60 -1.03 12.39
N VAL A 35 -6.52 -1.89 12.84
CA VAL A 35 -7.92 -1.51 13.11
C VAL A 35 -7.95 -0.36 14.11
N GLY A 36 -7.23 -0.47 15.23
CA GLY A 36 -7.17 0.58 16.24
C GLY A 36 -6.67 1.92 15.69
N GLN A 37 -5.64 1.89 14.84
CA GLN A 37 -5.07 3.07 14.20
C GLN A 37 -6.02 3.71 13.19
N VAL A 38 -6.71 2.90 12.37
CA VAL A 38 -7.73 3.39 11.42
C VAL A 38 -8.88 4.05 12.17
N LEU A 39 -9.42 3.39 13.21
CA LEU A 39 -10.52 3.93 14.01
C LEU A 39 -10.14 5.22 14.76
N LYS A 40 -8.87 5.36 15.16
CA LYS A 40 -8.37 6.56 15.85
C LYS A 40 -8.23 7.77 14.92
N ASN A 41 -7.90 7.54 13.65
CA ASN A 41 -7.68 8.61 12.67
C ASN A 41 -8.91 8.93 11.82
N ALA A 42 -9.95 8.10 11.89
CA ALA A 42 -11.19 8.29 11.16
C ALA A 42 -11.97 9.50 11.68
N ASP A 43 -12.75 10.12 10.80
CA ASP A 43 -13.73 11.13 11.18
C ASP A 43 -15.01 10.48 11.72
N GLY A 44 -15.46 10.96 12.88
CA GLY A 44 -16.60 10.43 13.62
C GLY A 44 -16.21 9.43 14.71
N ASP A 45 -17.20 9.08 15.54
CA ASP A 45 -17.01 8.11 16.61
C ASP A 45 -17.20 6.65 16.14
N ARG A 46 -16.89 5.68 17.01
CA ARG A 46 -17.03 4.25 16.67
C ARG A 46 -18.47 3.81 16.41
N TYR A 47 -19.47 4.47 16.97
CA TYR A 47 -20.87 4.16 16.68
C TYR A 47 -21.24 4.61 15.27
N GLU A 48 -20.81 5.81 14.89
CA GLU A 48 -21.01 6.34 13.54
C GLU A 48 -20.29 5.48 12.49
N ILE A 49 -19.04 5.10 12.74
CA ILE A 49 -18.27 4.21 11.86
C ILE A 49 -18.97 2.86 11.71
N ALA A 50 -19.40 2.23 12.82
CA ALA A 50 -20.11 0.97 12.79
C ALA A 50 -21.41 1.06 11.96
N ALA A 51 -22.17 2.15 12.12
CA ALA A 51 -23.38 2.39 11.34
C ALA A 51 -23.08 2.61 9.84
N ARG A 52 -21.99 3.31 9.49
CA ARG A 52 -21.52 3.46 8.10
C ARG A 52 -21.16 2.10 7.51
N MET A 53 -20.37 1.30 8.22
CA MET A 53 -19.99 -0.05 7.80
C MET A 53 -21.21 -0.95 7.61
N GLY A 54 -22.19 -0.89 8.51
CA GLY A 54 -23.42 -1.66 8.40
C GLY A 54 -24.24 -1.29 7.16
N ARG A 55 -24.35 0.01 6.85
CA ARG A 55 -25.00 0.48 5.61
C ARG A 55 -24.27 0.02 4.34
N LEU A 56 -22.93 0.06 4.35
CA LEU A 56 -22.10 -0.33 3.21
C LEU A 56 -22.11 -1.84 2.95
N SER A 57 -22.09 -2.65 4.02
CA SER A 57 -22.02 -4.11 3.92
C SER A 57 -23.38 -4.80 3.88
N GLY A 58 -24.47 -4.10 4.25
CA GLY A 58 -25.78 -4.70 4.43
C GLY A 58 -25.86 -5.66 5.63
N ALA A 59 -24.82 -5.71 6.46
CA ALA A 59 -24.74 -6.57 7.65
C ALA A 59 -24.78 -5.73 8.93
N GLU A 60 -25.17 -6.34 10.05
CA GLU A 60 -25.08 -5.67 11.35
C GLU A 60 -23.61 -5.56 11.77
N VAL A 61 -23.15 -4.32 11.96
CA VAL A 61 -21.84 -4.01 12.53
C VAL A 61 -22.07 -3.14 13.75
N SER A 62 -21.55 -3.56 14.90
CA SER A 62 -21.69 -2.83 16.16
C SER A 62 -20.37 -2.23 16.64
N LYS A 63 -20.45 -1.19 17.48
CA LYS A 63 -19.28 -0.60 18.14
C LYS A 63 -18.48 -1.63 18.94
N TYR A 64 -19.14 -2.61 19.56
CA TYR A 64 -18.46 -3.69 20.29
C TYR A 64 -17.66 -4.62 19.38
N MET A 65 -18.11 -4.85 18.14
CA MET A 65 -17.32 -5.57 17.15
C MET A 65 -16.05 -4.79 16.80
N LEU A 66 -16.17 -3.48 16.58
CA LEU A 66 -15.01 -2.62 16.31
C LEU A 66 -14.00 -2.63 17.48
N ASP A 67 -14.49 -2.54 18.72
CA ASP A 67 -13.63 -2.63 19.91
C ASP A 67 -12.93 -3.99 20.03
N ALA A 68 -13.63 -5.08 19.71
CA ALA A 68 -13.07 -6.43 19.74
C ALA A 68 -12.00 -6.61 18.65
N TRP A 69 -12.29 -6.14 17.42
CA TRP A 69 -11.34 -6.20 16.31
C TRP A 69 -10.07 -5.39 16.56
N ALA A 70 -10.16 -4.27 17.30
CA ALA A 70 -9.02 -3.43 17.66
C ALA A 70 -8.21 -3.95 18.87
N SER A 71 -8.60 -5.06 19.49
CA SER A 71 -7.99 -5.54 20.73
C SER A 71 -6.96 -6.64 20.45
N GLU A 72 -5.69 -6.33 20.69
CA GLU A 72 -4.58 -7.30 20.60
C GLU A 72 -4.69 -8.45 21.62
N ALA A 73 -5.44 -8.27 22.70
CA ALA A 73 -5.63 -9.29 23.73
C ALA A 73 -6.79 -10.27 23.43
N ARG A 74 -7.59 -10.01 22.39
CA ARG A 74 -8.76 -10.81 22.03
C ARG A 74 -8.54 -11.57 20.73
N ASP A 75 -7.61 -12.51 20.73
CA ASP A 75 -7.19 -13.28 19.55
C ASP A 75 -8.35 -13.99 18.81
N ALA A 76 -9.40 -14.37 19.53
CA ALA A 76 -10.58 -15.04 18.97
C ALA A 76 -11.51 -14.11 18.15
N TYR A 77 -11.32 -12.79 18.23
CA TYR A 77 -12.20 -11.79 17.63
C TYR A 77 -11.43 -10.83 16.72
N ASN A 78 -10.55 -11.36 15.87
CA ASN A 78 -9.91 -10.57 14.83
C ASN A 78 -10.92 -10.17 13.73
N MET A 79 -10.66 -9.07 13.02
CA MET A 79 -11.53 -8.61 11.95
C MET A 79 -11.59 -9.64 10.82
N PRO A 80 -12.80 -10.08 10.39
CA PRO A 80 -12.92 -10.91 9.19
C PRO A 80 -12.39 -10.17 7.97
N PHE A 81 -11.59 -10.83 7.14
CA PHE A 81 -10.90 -10.18 6.02
C PHE A 81 -11.84 -9.41 5.07
N TYR A 82 -13.05 -9.90 4.83
CA TYR A 82 -14.04 -9.25 3.97
C TYR A 82 -14.53 -7.89 4.50
N GLN A 83 -14.34 -7.59 5.80
CA GLN A 83 -14.68 -6.29 6.39
C GLN A 83 -13.59 -5.23 6.15
N ALA A 84 -12.36 -5.62 5.76
CA ALA A 84 -11.27 -4.68 5.51
C ALA A 84 -11.65 -3.59 4.48
N PRO A 85 -12.14 -3.91 3.26
CA PRO A 85 -12.53 -2.87 2.31
C PRO A 85 -13.71 -2.02 2.79
N VAL A 86 -14.60 -2.59 3.61
CA VAL A 86 -15.75 -1.86 4.19
C VAL A 86 -15.28 -0.83 5.21
N LEU A 87 -14.36 -1.22 6.11
CA LEU A 87 -13.76 -0.32 7.09
C LEU A 87 -12.94 0.78 6.41
N GLU A 88 -12.14 0.41 5.41
CA GLU A 88 -11.38 1.37 4.59
C GLU A 88 -12.30 2.42 3.95
N THR A 89 -13.41 1.98 3.36
CA THR A 89 -14.41 2.88 2.76
C THR A 89 -15.11 3.74 3.81
N ALA A 90 -15.48 3.18 4.96
CA ALA A 90 -16.18 3.90 6.03
C ALA A 90 -15.31 4.99 6.70
N CYS A 91 -13.99 4.81 6.67
CA CYS A 91 -12.99 5.67 7.30
C CYS A 91 -12.14 6.46 6.29
N ASP A 92 -12.49 6.43 4.99
CA ASP A 92 -11.78 7.10 3.90
C ASP A 92 -10.25 6.87 3.93
N THR A 93 -9.84 5.60 3.94
CA THR A 93 -8.43 5.21 4.05
C THR A 93 -8.09 4.01 3.18
N HIS A 94 -6.79 3.79 2.95
CA HIS A 94 -6.25 2.64 2.23
C HIS A 94 -5.23 1.86 3.08
N ALA A 95 -5.35 1.92 4.41
CA ALA A 95 -4.36 1.38 5.34
C ALA A 95 -4.20 -0.15 5.25
N PHE A 96 -5.28 -0.92 5.11
CA PHE A 96 -5.24 -2.38 4.96
C PHE A 96 -4.73 -2.80 3.59
N SER A 97 -5.15 -2.11 2.54
CA SER A 97 -4.70 -2.33 1.17
C SER A 97 -3.20 -2.05 1.04
N ASN A 98 -2.71 -0.96 1.64
CA ASN A 98 -1.28 -0.65 1.75
C ASN A 98 -0.52 -1.70 2.54
N TRP A 99 -1.01 -2.08 3.73
CA TRP A 99 -0.39 -3.10 4.57
C TRP A 99 -0.28 -4.45 3.85
N MET A 100 -1.34 -4.88 3.16
CA MET A 100 -1.32 -6.12 2.38
C MET A 100 -0.32 -6.05 1.23
N ALA A 101 -0.26 -4.93 0.50
CA ALA A 101 0.75 -4.73 -0.54
C ALA A 101 2.16 -4.83 0.05
N ASP A 102 2.43 -4.14 1.16
CA ASP A 102 3.73 -4.13 1.84
C ASP A 102 4.17 -5.54 2.26
N LYS A 103 3.27 -6.33 2.88
CA LYS A 103 3.54 -7.74 3.22
C LYS A 103 3.92 -8.62 2.02
N ARG A 104 3.54 -8.21 0.81
CA ARG A 104 3.83 -8.91 -0.44
C ARG A 104 5.00 -8.30 -1.21
N GLY A 105 5.72 -7.33 -0.64
CA GLY A 105 6.80 -6.62 -1.31
C GLY A 105 6.31 -5.61 -2.35
N GLY A 106 5.08 -5.13 -2.20
CA GLY A 106 4.45 -4.15 -3.08
C GLY A 106 4.28 -2.80 -2.40
N ARG A 107 3.89 -1.82 -3.22
CA ARG A 107 3.31 -0.54 -2.79
C ARG A 107 1.99 -0.35 -3.53
N LEU A 108 1.00 0.20 -2.83
CA LEU A 108 -0.23 0.63 -3.46
C LEU A 108 -0.07 2.12 -3.82
N LEU A 109 -0.32 2.46 -5.09
CA LEU A 109 -0.31 3.85 -5.58
C LEU A 109 -1.74 4.23 -5.93
N ILE A 110 -2.24 5.34 -5.38
CA ILE A 110 -3.62 5.77 -5.57
C ILE A 110 -3.67 7.12 -6.29
N GLY A 111 -4.62 7.26 -7.22
CA GLY A 111 -4.90 8.51 -7.91
C GLY A 111 -3.68 9.09 -8.62
N ARG A 112 -3.25 10.28 -8.18
CA ARG A 112 -2.14 11.02 -8.81
C ARG A 112 -0.81 10.28 -8.74
N GLU A 113 -0.57 9.50 -7.70
CA GLU A 113 0.67 8.74 -7.56
C GLU A 113 0.81 7.66 -8.64
N ALA A 114 -0.30 6.98 -8.98
CA ALA A 114 -0.32 6.01 -10.06
C ALA A 114 -0.03 6.65 -11.42
N LEU A 115 -0.59 7.84 -11.68
CA LEU A 115 -0.32 8.60 -12.90
C LEU A 115 1.15 9.04 -13.00
N ASN A 116 1.73 9.49 -11.88
CA ASN A 116 3.14 9.88 -11.83
C ASN A 116 4.06 8.68 -12.11
N ALA A 117 3.73 7.50 -11.60
CA ALA A 117 4.50 6.29 -11.86
C ALA A 117 4.46 5.90 -13.35
N GLU A 118 3.31 5.99 -14.00
CA GLU A 118 3.18 5.71 -15.44
C GLU A 118 3.91 6.78 -16.29
N LEU A 119 3.83 8.05 -15.92
CA LEU A 119 4.58 9.12 -16.57
C LEU A 119 6.09 8.84 -16.51
N GLY A 120 6.62 8.53 -15.32
CA GLY A 120 8.05 8.21 -15.17
C GLY A 120 8.49 6.99 -15.99
N LYS A 121 7.62 5.99 -16.17
CA LYS A 121 7.88 4.84 -17.05
C LYS A 121 7.97 5.28 -18.52
N LEU A 122 7.05 6.12 -18.98
CA LEU A 122 7.06 6.66 -20.35
C LEU A 122 8.29 7.53 -20.60
N GLU A 123 8.70 8.34 -19.63
CA GLU A 123 9.90 9.16 -19.72
C GLU A 123 11.17 8.32 -19.87
N ARG A 124 11.30 7.23 -19.11
CA ARG A 124 12.42 6.27 -19.26
C ARG A 124 12.42 5.63 -20.64
N LEU A 125 11.26 5.19 -21.14
CA LEU A 125 11.15 4.61 -22.48
C LEU A 125 11.54 5.61 -23.56
N LYS A 126 11.13 6.88 -23.42
CA LYS A 126 11.53 7.96 -24.33
C LYS A 126 13.04 8.17 -24.31
N GLU A 127 13.66 8.19 -23.14
CA GLU A 127 15.11 8.35 -23.00
C GLU A 127 15.87 7.20 -23.69
N ASP A 128 15.45 5.95 -23.44
CA ASP A 128 16.08 4.76 -24.02
C ASP A 128 15.87 4.68 -25.52
N ALA A 129 14.69 5.02 -26.02
CA ALA A 129 14.44 5.17 -27.45
C ALA A 129 15.35 6.26 -28.06
N GLY A 130 15.51 7.39 -27.38
CA GLY A 130 16.41 8.46 -27.79
C GLY A 130 17.89 8.03 -27.86
N LYS A 131 18.35 7.21 -26.92
CA LYS A 131 19.69 6.58 -26.96
C LYS A 131 19.84 5.69 -28.19
N LYS A 132 18.89 4.79 -28.44
CA LYS A 132 18.89 3.90 -29.62
C LYS A 132 18.86 4.67 -30.94
N ILE A 133 18.06 5.73 -31.04
CA ILE A 133 18.02 6.57 -32.25
C ILE A 133 19.39 7.20 -32.52
N ARG A 134 20.06 7.73 -31.50
CA ARG A 134 21.42 8.30 -31.65
C ARG A 134 22.43 7.25 -32.09
N GLU A 135 22.38 6.06 -31.52
CA GLU A 135 23.23 4.93 -31.91
C GLU A 135 23.01 4.52 -33.37
N LEU A 136 21.75 4.41 -33.81
CA LEU A 136 21.41 4.08 -35.20
C LEU A 136 21.87 5.17 -36.17
N LYS A 137 21.64 6.45 -35.86
CA LYS A 137 22.12 7.56 -36.69
C LYS A 137 23.65 7.57 -36.84
N LYS A 138 24.37 7.23 -35.76
CA LYS A 138 25.82 7.07 -35.80
C LYS A 138 26.25 5.92 -36.72
N LEU A 139 25.56 4.77 -36.65
CA LEU A 139 25.82 3.63 -37.55
C LEU A 139 25.49 3.94 -39.02
N MET A 140 24.50 4.79 -39.27
CA MET A 140 24.11 5.23 -40.62
C MET A 140 25.01 6.33 -41.19
N GLY A 141 25.96 6.87 -40.42
CA GLY A 141 26.85 7.94 -40.86
C GLY A 141 26.18 9.33 -40.94
N GLU A 142 25.04 9.53 -40.28
CA GLU A 142 24.29 10.80 -40.30
C GLU A 142 24.72 11.78 -39.18
N LEU A 143 25.63 11.37 -38.30
CA LEU A 143 26.20 12.17 -37.21
C LEU A 143 27.73 12.17 -37.36
N GLU A 144 28.28 13.22 -37.96
CA GLU A 144 29.68 13.67 -37.75
C GLU A 144 29.79 14.52 -36.49
#